data_AF-A0A318GVR6-F1
#
_entry.id   AF-A0A318GVR6-F1
#
_cell.length_a   1.000
_cell.length_b   1.000
_cell.length_c   1.000
_cell.angle_alpha   90.00
_cell.angle_beta   90.00
_cell.angle_gamma   90.00
#
_symmetry.space_group_name_H-M   'P 1'
#
loop_
_entity.id
_entity.type
_entity.pdbx_description
1 polymer ?
#
loop_
_entity_poly.entity_id
_entity_poly.type
_entity_poly.pdbx_seq_one_letter_code
_entity_poly.pdbx_strand_id
1 'polypeptide(L)'
;MNWFHKLKGFQRSAPGLEWALWRRLPALLLWGTALPALASLLVHLMAPDTPTPGDERALRLMDYMLIGVVVLDWTLVLTLLIGCAIVIVMKGPAYVADPYPPPGREPLE
;
A
#
# COMPACT_ATOMS: atom_id res chain seq x y z
N MET A 1 -7.93 29.97 -8.00
CA MET A 1 -6.56 29.94 -7.45
C MET A 1 -5.81 28.82 -8.13
N ASN A 2 -4.72 29.12 -8.85
CA ASN A 2 -4.03 28.15 -9.68
C ASN A 2 -2.76 27.67 -8.95
N TRP A 3 -2.91 26.67 -8.09
CA TRP A 3 -1.86 26.26 -7.14
C TRP A 3 -0.72 25.43 -7.78
N PHE A 4 -0.90 24.93 -9.02
CA PHE A 4 0.01 23.96 -9.65
C PHE A 4 0.37 24.34 -11.09
N HIS A 5 1.25 25.34 -11.27
CA HIS A 5 1.81 25.64 -12.59
C HIS A 5 2.83 24.57 -13.01
N LYS A 6 2.51 23.83 -14.07
CA LYS A 6 3.40 22.83 -14.68
C LYS A 6 4.43 23.51 -15.58
N LEU A 7 5.67 23.08 -15.50
CA LEU A 7 6.74 23.56 -16.38
C LEU A 7 6.48 23.11 -17.82
N LYS A 8 6.58 24.02 -18.79
CA LYS A 8 6.51 23.68 -20.22
C LYS A 8 7.83 23.04 -20.65
N GLY A 9 7.77 21.95 -21.42
CA GLY A 9 8.96 21.27 -21.97
C GLY A 9 9.62 20.21 -21.09
N PHE A 10 9.01 19.81 -19.96
CA PHE A 10 9.53 18.73 -19.12
C PHE A 10 9.39 17.35 -19.79
N GLN A 11 10.42 16.50 -19.66
CA GLN A 11 10.43 15.13 -20.17
C GLN A 11 9.70 14.20 -19.20
N ARG A 12 8.66 13.50 -19.68
CA ARG A 12 7.93 12.51 -18.88
C ARG A 12 8.72 11.20 -18.80
N SER A 13 8.99 10.72 -17.59
CA SER A 13 9.46 9.35 -17.38
C SER A 13 8.36 8.34 -17.67
N ALA A 14 8.71 7.22 -18.30
CA ALA A 14 7.76 6.15 -18.59
C ALA A 14 7.20 5.52 -17.30
N PRO A 15 5.91 5.13 -17.28
CA PRO A 15 5.31 4.45 -16.14
C PRO A 15 5.96 3.08 -15.93
N GLY A 16 6.46 2.84 -14.71
CA GLY A 16 7.15 1.61 -14.32
C GLY A 16 6.30 0.66 -13.47
N LEU A 17 6.98 -0.21 -12.72
CA LEU A 17 6.38 -1.19 -11.81
C LEU A 17 5.46 -0.56 -10.76
N GLU A 18 5.70 0.69 -10.37
CA GLU A 18 4.89 1.42 -9.39
C GLU A 18 3.40 1.50 -9.77
N TRP A 19 3.09 1.68 -11.06
CA TRP A 19 1.71 1.79 -11.52
C TRP A 19 1.01 0.43 -11.59
N ALA A 20 1.76 -0.62 -11.94
CA ALA A 20 1.27 -1.98 -11.91
C ALA A 20 0.97 -2.41 -10.47
N LEU A 21 1.86 -2.08 -9.53
CA LEU A 21 1.70 -2.42 -8.13
C LEU A 21 0.58 -1.61 -7.48
N TRP A 22 0.48 -0.30 -7.76
CA TRP A 22 -0.60 0.57 -7.29
C TRP A 22 -1.99 0.06 -7.68
N ARG A 23 -2.14 -0.47 -8.89
CA ARG A 23 -3.42 -1.08 -9.35
C ARG A 23 -3.73 -2.43 -8.71
N ARG A 24 -2.71 -3.19 -8.32
CA ARG A 24 -2.87 -4.54 -7.73
C ARG A 24 -2.95 -4.51 -6.20
N LEU A 25 -2.47 -3.45 -5.58
CA LEU A 25 -2.51 -3.17 -4.15
C LEU A 25 -3.89 -3.39 -3.49
N PRO A 26 -5.01 -2.85 -4.00
CA PRO A 26 -6.33 -3.12 -3.42
C PRO A 26 -6.74 -4.58 -3.55
N ALA A 27 -6.37 -5.26 -4.65
CA ALA A 27 -6.64 -6.68 -4.79
C ALA A 27 -5.78 -7.52 -3.81
N LEU A 28 -4.52 -7.15 -3.58
CA LEU A 28 -3.66 -7.82 -2.60
C LEU A 28 -4.22 -7.70 -1.19
N LEU A 29 -4.69 -6.53 -0.77
CA LEU A 29 -5.34 -6.35 0.54
C LEU A 29 -6.61 -7.20 0.67
N LEU A 30 -7.43 -7.23 -0.39
CA LEU A 30 -8.65 -8.06 -0.39
C LEU A 30 -8.32 -9.55 -0.28
N TRP A 31 -7.37 -10.05 -1.06
CA TRP A 31 -6.98 -11.47 -1.01
C TRP A 31 -6.25 -11.83 0.30
N GLY A 32 -5.39 -10.93 0.80
CA GLY A 32 -4.65 -11.08 2.04
C GLY A 32 -5.53 -11.10 3.29
N THR A 33 -6.71 -10.48 3.23
CA THR A 33 -7.72 -10.53 4.31
C THR A 33 -8.76 -11.63 4.11
N ALA A 34 -9.20 -11.84 2.86
CA ALA A 34 -10.21 -12.85 2.54
C ALA A 34 -9.72 -14.26 2.81
N LEU A 35 -8.45 -14.59 2.49
CA LEU A 35 -7.89 -15.92 2.71
C LEU A 35 -7.87 -16.32 4.20
N PRO A 36 -7.31 -15.51 5.13
CA PRO A 36 -7.36 -15.80 6.56
C PRO A 36 -8.78 -15.86 7.12
N ALA A 37 -9.68 -14.97 6.66
CA ALA A 37 -11.07 -14.97 7.10
C ALA A 37 -11.80 -16.25 6.68
N LEU A 38 -11.60 -16.70 5.44
CA LEU A 38 -12.18 -17.92 4.91
C LEU A 38 -11.61 -19.17 5.62
N ALA A 39 -10.29 -19.17 5.90
CA ALA A 39 -9.65 -20.22 6.69
C ALA A 39 -10.22 -20.30 8.12
N SER A 40 -10.38 -19.18 8.82
CA SER A 40 -11.01 -19.13 10.15
C SER A 40 -12.43 -19.67 10.12
N LEU A 41 -13.24 -19.26 9.14
CA LEU A 41 -14.61 -19.73 8.98
C LEU A 41 -14.68 -21.25 8.77
N LEU A 42 -13.85 -21.80 7.89
CA LEU A 42 -13.82 -23.24 7.62
C LEU A 42 -13.42 -24.05 8.85
N VAL A 43 -12.45 -23.57 9.62
CA VAL A 43 -12.05 -24.21 10.87
C VAL A 43 -13.21 -24.24 11.86
N HIS A 44 -13.92 -23.12 12.05
CA HIS A 44 -15.04 -23.06 12.99
C HIS A 44 -16.22 -23.92 12.53
N LEU A 45 -16.44 -24.07 11.22
CA LEU A 45 -17.47 -24.97 10.68
C LEU A 45 -17.13 -26.46 10.84
N MET A 46 -15.84 -26.80 10.89
CA MET A 46 -15.35 -28.17 11.09
C MET A 46 -15.11 -28.50 12.57
N ALA A 47 -15.35 -27.54 13.48
CA ALA A 47 -15.14 -27.73 14.90
C ALA A 47 -16.13 -28.77 15.47
N PRO A 48 -15.69 -29.69 16.34
CA PRO A 48 -16.55 -30.72 16.91
C PRO A 48 -17.59 -30.13 17.87
N ASP A 49 -18.81 -30.69 17.89
CA ASP A 49 -19.93 -30.24 18.73
C ASP A 49 -19.66 -30.37 20.25
N THR A 50 -18.79 -31.29 20.64
CA THR A 50 -18.31 -31.45 22.02
C THR A 50 -16.80 -31.23 22.08
N PRO A 51 -16.33 -29.97 22.13
CA PRO A 51 -14.92 -29.67 22.14
C PRO A 51 -14.27 -30.09 23.45
N THR A 52 -13.06 -30.66 23.38
CA THR A 52 -12.25 -30.84 24.59
C THR A 52 -11.54 -29.53 24.95
N PRO A 53 -11.08 -29.34 26.20
CA PRO A 53 -10.33 -28.13 26.58
C PRO A 53 -9.05 -27.93 25.76
N GLY A 54 -8.47 -29.01 25.21
CA GLY A 54 -7.34 -28.95 24.29
C GLY A 54 -7.71 -28.36 22.93
N ASP A 55 -8.87 -28.72 22.40
CA ASP A 55 -9.37 -28.25 21.12
C ASP A 55 -9.72 -26.75 21.17
N GLU A 56 -10.37 -26.30 22.24
CA GLU A 56 -10.67 -24.88 22.45
C GLU A 56 -9.40 -24.03 22.48
N ARG A 57 -8.35 -24.52 23.16
CA ARG A 57 -7.06 -23.84 23.22
C ARG A 57 -6.39 -23.77 21.85
N ALA A 58 -6.43 -24.86 21.08
CA ALA A 58 -5.86 -24.91 19.74
C ALA A 58 -6.57 -23.95 18.78
N LEU A 59 -7.91 -23.91 18.82
CA LEU A 59 -8.72 -22.96 18.05
C LEU A 59 -8.37 -21.51 18.37
N ARG A 60 -8.27 -21.16 19.65
CA ARG A 60 -7.88 -19.80 20.09
C ARG A 60 -6.48 -19.40 19.63
N LEU A 61 -5.51 -20.31 19.73
CA LEU A 61 -4.14 -20.05 19.25
C LEU A 61 -4.11 -19.81 17.73
N MET A 62 -4.90 -20.57 16.97
CA MET A 62 -5.00 -20.39 15.53
C MET A 62 -5.68 -19.07 15.17
N ASP A 63 -6.75 -18.68 15.88
CA ASP A 63 -7.39 -17.38 15.70
C ASP A 63 -6.39 -16.23 15.94
N TYR A 64 -5.58 -16.31 17.00
CA TYR A 64 -4.52 -15.31 17.26
C TYR A 64 -3.47 -15.25 16.15
N MET A 65 -3.05 -16.40 15.61
CA MET A 65 -2.13 -16.42 14.47
C MET A 65 -2.75 -15.80 13.21
N LEU A 66 -4.00 -16.12 12.90
CA LEU A 66 -4.71 -15.57 11.74
C LEU A 66 -4.88 -14.04 11.85
N ILE A 67 -5.22 -13.54 13.04
CA ILE A 67 -5.27 -12.10 13.31
C ILE A 67 -3.88 -11.48 13.09
N GLY A 68 -2.82 -12.12 13.59
CA GLY A 68 -1.44 -11.68 13.37
C GLY A 68 -1.07 -11.58 11.89
N VAL A 69 -1.46 -12.57 11.08
CA VAL A 69 -1.25 -12.57 9.62
C VAL A 69 -2.00 -11.42 8.94
N VAL A 70 -3.25 -11.15 9.34
CA VAL A 70 -4.03 -10.04 8.78
C VAL A 70 -3.39 -8.69 9.10
N VAL A 71 -2.95 -8.49 10.34
CA VAL A 71 -2.27 -7.26 10.75
C VAL A 71 -0.94 -7.10 10.00
N LEU A 72 -0.17 -8.19 9.85
CA LEU A 72 1.05 -8.19 9.06
C LEU A 72 0.77 -7.79 7.60
N ASP A 73 -0.24 -8.38 6.96
CA ASP A 73 -0.64 -8.04 5.60
C ASP A 73 -0.97 -6.55 5.46
N TRP A 74 -1.80 -6.00 6.36
CA TRP A 74 -2.15 -4.58 6.32
C TRP A 74 -0.93 -3.66 6.44
N THR A 75 0.01 -3.98 7.33
CA THR A 75 1.24 -3.18 7.48
C THR A 75 2.13 -3.26 6.25
N LEU A 76 2.23 -4.44 5.61
CA LEU A 76 3.01 -4.65 4.40
C LEU A 76 2.39 -3.92 3.21
N VAL A 77 1.07 -3.99 3.05
CA VAL A 77 0.29 -3.26 2.05
C VAL A 77 0.44 -1.75 2.23
N LEU A 78 0.33 -1.24 3.47
CA LEU A 78 0.54 0.18 3.77
C LEU A 78 1.95 0.64 3.39
N THR A 79 2.96 -0.16 3.72
CA THR A 79 4.36 0.14 3.38
C THR A 79 4.57 0.22 1.87
N LEU A 80 4.01 -0.74 1.11
CA LEU A 80 4.05 -0.73 -0.36
C LEU A 80 3.31 0.46 -0.97
N LEU A 81 2.17 0.84 -0.38
CA LEU A 81 1.40 2.01 -0.80
C LEU A 81 2.24 3.28 -0.66
N ILE A 82 2.89 3.47 0.49
CA ILE A 82 3.76 4.63 0.74
C ILE A 82 4.91 4.64 -0.27
N GLY A 83 5.59 3.50 -0.47
CA GLY A 83 6.67 3.38 -1.46
C GLY A 83 6.25 3.74 -2.88
N CYS A 84 5.10 3.23 -3.33
CA CYS A 84 4.56 3.55 -4.65
C CYS A 84 4.17 5.04 -4.77
N ALA A 85 3.53 5.61 -3.74
CA ALA A 85 3.17 7.02 -3.72
C ALA A 85 4.41 7.92 -3.86
N ILE A 86 5.49 7.61 -3.14
CA ILE A 86 6.75 8.33 -3.24
C ILE A 86 7.30 8.28 -4.68
N VAL A 87 7.37 7.09 -5.30
CA VAL A 87 7.87 6.97 -6.68
C VAL A 87 7.00 7.71 -7.68
N ILE A 88 5.67 7.69 -7.52
CA ILE A 88 4.74 8.45 -8.36
C ILE A 88 4.97 9.95 -8.21
N VAL A 89 5.20 10.44 -6.99
CA VAL A 89 5.51 11.85 -6.73
C VAL A 89 6.86 12.23 -7.36
N MET A 90 7.89 11.39 -7.19
CA MET A 90 9.23 11.63 -7.77
C MET A 90 9.23 11.65 -9.30
N LYS A 91 8.44 10.78 -9.94
CA LYS A 91 8.27 10.74 -11.40
C LYS A 91 7.17 11.68 -11.92
N GLY A 92 6.52 12.42 -11.03
CA GLY A 92 5.40 13.30 -11.34
C GLY A 92 5.78 14.49 -12.24
N PRO A 93 4.80 15.28 -12.69
CA PRO A 93 5.06 16.46 -13.51
C PRO A 93 5.91 17.48 -12.76
N ALA A 94 6.89 18.07 -13.45
CA ALA A 94 7.67 19.19 -12.90
C ALA A 94 6.75 20.39 -12.67
N TYR A 95 6.64 20.81 -11.41
CA TYR A 95 5.97 22.05 -11.02
C TYR A 95 7.01 23.18 -10.96
N VAL A 96 6.59 24.40 -11.31
CA VAL A 96 7.42 25.61 -11.19
C VAL A 96 7.82 25.75 -9.72
N ALA A 97 9.11 25.64 -9.44
CA ALA A 97 9.70 25.98 -8.15
C ALA A 97 10.02 27.48 -8.11
N ASP A 98 10.32 28.00 -6.91
CA ASP A 98 10.80 29.38 -6.78
C ASP A 98 12.02 29.59 -7.68
N PRO A 99 11.99 30.59 -8.58
CA PRO A 99 13.10 30.86 -9.47
C PRO A 99 14.28 31.38 -8.64
N TYR A 100 15.26 30.52 -8.34
CA TYR A 100 16.54 30.94 -7.80
C TYR A 100 17.49 31.24 -8.97
N PRO A 101 17.91 32.50 -9.17
CA PRO A 101 18.87 32.81 -10.22
C PRO A 101 20.21 32.12 -9.90
N PRO A 102 20.82 31.41 -10.86
CA PRO A 102 22.16 30.87 -10.66
C PRO A 102 23.14 32.03 -10.41
N PRO A 103 24.14 31.86 -9.53
CA PRO A 103 25.08 32.92 -9.19
C PRO A 103 25.75 33.49 -10.45
N GLY A 104 25.64 34.80 -10.64
CA GLY A 104 26.15 35.51 -11.82
C GLY A 104 25.14 35.77 -12.95
N ARG A 105 23.86 35.43 -12.79
CA ARG A 105 22.77 35.96 -13.63
C ARG A 105 21.80 36.78 -12.80
N GLU A 106 21.55 38.01 -13.20
CA GLU A 106 20.45 38.80 -12.64
C GLU A 106 19.10 38.16 -13.06
N PRO A 107 18.08 38.20 -12.19
CA PRO A 107 16.76 37.69 -12.54
C PRO A 107 16.22 38.47 -13.75
N LEU A 108 15.77 37.73 -14.77
CA LEU A 108 15.11 38.33 -15.93
C LEU A 108 13.76 38.89 -15.47
N GLU A 109 13.59 40.21 -15.56
CA GLU A 109 12.32 40.91 -15.36
C GLU A 109 11.21 40.40 -16.30
#